data_AF-A0A963TNJ9-F1
#
_entry.id   AF-A0A963TNJ9-F1
#
_cell.length_a   1.000
_cell.length_b   1.000
_cell.length_c   1.000
_cell.angle_alpha   90.00
_cell.angle_beta   90.00
_cell.angle_gamma   90.00
#
_symmetry.space_group_name_H-M   'P 1'
#
loop_
_entity.id
_entity.type
_entity.pdbx_description
1 polymer ?
#
loop_
_entity_poly.entity_id
_entity_poly.type
_entity_poly.pdbx_seq_one_letter_code
_entity_poly.pdbx_strand_id
1 'polypeptide(L)' 'MIESHKRNPLISWYVGLVLVIVGVGYVARQMYITNCEAPAAAIFIILGAIPLIYLALMYLTLKSQP' A
#
# COMPACT_ATOMS: atom_id res chain seq x y z
N MET A 1 -35.59 -6.80 -1.83
CA MET A 1 -34.82 -6.02 -0.84
C MET A 1 -33.41 -6.55 -0.88
N ILE A 2 -32.49 -5.86 -1.55
CA ILE A 2 -31.11 -6.34 -1.68
C ILE A 2 -30.48 -6.10 -0.32
N GLU A 3 -30.20 -7.19 0.38
CA GLU A 3 -29.50 -7.18 1.67
C GLU A 3 -28.14 -6.51 1.45
N SER A 4 -28.00 -5.27 1.91
CA SER A 4 -26.72 -4.57 1.90
C SER A 4 -25.87 -5.21 2.99
N HIS A 5 -25.18 -6.29 2.63
CA HIS A 5 -24.24 -6.99 3.49
C HIS A 5 -23.27 -5.93 4.03
N LYS A 6 -23.33 -5.65 5.34
CA LYS A 6 -22.51 -4.63 6.00
C LYS A 6 -21.03 -5.02 5.83
N ARG A 7 -20.40 -4.57 4.74
CA ARG A 7 -18.99 -4.86 4.45
C ARG A 7 -18.17 -4.30 5.59
N ASN A 8 -17.45 -5.16 6.31
CA ASN A 8 -16.51 -4.73 7.33
C ASN A 8 -15.34 -4.02 6.63
N PRO A 9 -15.18 -2.70 6.77
CA PRO A 9 -14.16 -1.97 6.02
C PRO A 9 -12.75 -2.25 6.50
N LEU A 10 -12.61 -2.81 7.71
CA LEU A 10 -11.33 -3.29 8.23
C LEU A 10 -10.73 -4.39 7.37
N ILE A 11 -11.56 -5.26 6.77
CA ILE A 11 -11.08 -6.33 5.87
C ILE A 11 -10.40 -5.72 4.65
N SER A 12 -11.00 -4.69 4.05
CA SER A 12 -10.40 -3.99 2.90
C SER A 12 -9.09 -3.31 3.28
N TRP A 13 -8.99 -2.78 4.51
CA TRP A 13 -7.79 -2.12 4.99
C TRP A 13 -6.64 -3.12 5.20
N TYR A 14 -6.91 -4.28 5.83
CA TYR A 14 -5.91 -5.33 5.98
C TYR A 14 -5.41 -5.86 4.62
N VAL A 15 -6.32 -6.08 3.68
CA VAL A 15 -5.94 -6.53 2.33
C VAL A 15 -5.05 -5.50 1.64
N GLY A 16 -5.41 -4.22 1.69
CA GLY A 16 -4.59 -3.16 1.12
C GLY A 16 -3.20 -3.08 1.75
N LEU A 17 -3.10 -3.21 3.08
CA LEU A 17 -1.81 -3.19 3.79
C LEU A 17 -0.92 -4.36 3.37
N VAL A 18 -1.48 -5.57 3.30
CA VAL A 18 -0.75 -6.77 2.87
C VAL A 18 -0.25 -6.60 1.43
N LEU A 19 -1.09 -6.12 0.52
CA LEU A 19 -0.71 -5.89 -0.88
C LEU A 19 0.41 -4.86 -1.01
N VAL A 20 0.36 -3.76 -0.26
CA VAL A 20 1.40 -2.73 -0.26
C VAL A 20 2.73 -3.31 0.23
N ILE A 21 2.74 -4.03 1.35
CA ILE A 21 3.97 -4.63 1.89
C ILE A 21 4.57 -5.63 0.91
N VAL A 22 3.75 -6.52 0.35
CA VAL A 22 4.20 -7.53 -0.62
C VAL A 22 4.74 -6.86 -1.88
N GLY A 23 4.04 -5.85 -2.42
CA GLY A 23 4.46 -5.11 -3.60
C GLY A 23 5.78 -4.37 -3.40
N VAL A 24 5.90 -3.59 -2.33
CA VAL A 24 7.12 -2.85 -1.99
C VAL A 24 8.29 -3.80 -1.75
N GLY A 25 8.07 -4.89 -0.99
CA GLY A 25 9.10 -5.89 -0.72
C GLY A 25 9.56 -6.61 -2.00
N TYR A 26 8.65 -6.93 -2.91
CA TYR A 26 8.99 -7.53 -4.20
C TYR A 26 9.83 -6.60 -5.06
N VAL A 27 9.43 -5.33 -5.20
CA VAL A 27 10.18 -4.35 -5.99
C VAL A 27 11.55 -4.09 -5.36
N ALA A 28 11.62 -3.91 -4.04
CA ALA A 28 12.89 -3.75 -3.32
C ALA A 28 13.83 -4.95 -3.55
N ARG A 29 13.30 -6.18 -3.45
CA ARG A 29 14.06 -7.40 -3.74
C ARG A 29 14.56 -7.43 -5.18
N GLN A 30 13.73 -7.05 -6.15
CA GLN A 30 14.15 -7.03 -7.56
C GLN A 30 15.24 -5.99 -7.81
N MET A 31 15.12 -4.78 -7.26
CA MET A 31 16.17 -3.75 -7.37
C MET A 31 17.50 -4.21 -6.77
N TYR A 32 17.45 -4.93 -5.65
CA TYR A 32 18.63 -5.49 -5.01
C TYR A 32 19.30 -6.60 -5.85
N ILE A 33 18.51 -7.51 -6.43
CA ILE A 33 19.04 -8.63 -7.24
C ILE A 33 19.59 -8.15 -8.59
N THR A 34 18.93 -7.18 -9.22
CA THR A 34 19.34 -6.68 -10.54
C THR A 34 20.45 -5.62 -10.47
N ASN A 35 20.90 -5.23 -9.26
CA ASN A 35 21.82 -4.10 -9.05
C ASN A 35 21.38 -2.86 -9.83
N CYS A 36 20.08 -2.57 -9.79
CA CYS A 36 19.52 -1.42 -10.49
C CYS A 36 20.04 -0.14 -9.83
N GLU A 37 21.01 0.52 -10.48
CA GLU A 37 21.50 1.83 -10.08
C GLU A 37 20.42 2.88 -10.35
N ALA A 38 19.66 3.19 -9.31
CA ALA A 38 18.72 4.29 -9.31
C ALA A 38 19.18 5.38 -8.34
N PRO A 39 18.89 6.66 -8.63
CA PRO A 39 19.16 7.73 -7.69
C PRO A 39 18.49 7.44 -6.33
N ALA A 40 19.22 7.60 -5.23
CA ALA A 40 18.71 7.29 -3.90
C ALA A 40 17.39 8.01 -3.59
N ALA A 41 17.22 9.24 -4.08
CA ALA A 41 15.97 9.99 -3.95
C ALA A 41 14.78 9.29 -4.65
N ALA A 42 14.99 8.73 -5.84
CA ALA A 42 13.94 8.00 -6.56
C ALA A 42 13.55 6.72 -5.81
N ILE A 43 14.53 5.97 -5.29
CA ILE A 43 14.31 4.78 -4.47
C ILE A 43 13.46 5.13 -3.23
N PHE A 44 13.83 6.20 -2.53
CA PHE A 44 13.13 6.63 -1.32
C PHE A 44 11.68 7.06 -1.60
N ILE A 45 11.44 7.79 -2.69
CA ILE A 45 10.09 8.22 -3.06
C ILE A 45 9.22 7.01 -3.43
N ILE A 46 9.72 6.11 -4.27
CA ILE A 46 8.94 5.01 -4.83
C ILE A 46 8.69 3.92 -3.79
N LEU A 47 9.71 3.52 -3.02
CA LEU A 47 9.58 2.44 -2.04
C LEU A 47 9.15 2.93 -0.65
N GLY A 48 9.28 4.23 -0.38
CA GLY A 48 8.97 4.83 0.92
C GLY A 48 7.76 5.77 0.85
N ALA A 49 7.93 6.92 0.21
CA ALA A 49 6.94 8.01 0.29
C ALA A 49 5.58 7.64 -0.34
N ILE A 50 5.57 7.10 -1.55
CA ILE A 50 4.34 6.71 -2.25
C ILE A 50 3.51 5.68 -1.45
N PRO A 51 4.07 4.53 -1.02
CA PRO A 51 3.30 3.55 -0.26
C PRO A 51 2.84 4.09 1.11
N LEU A 52 3.64 4.95 1.76
CA LEU A 52 3.20 5.62 3.00
C LEU A 52 2.01 6.54 2.78
N ILE A 53 2.05 7.38 1.74
CA ILE A 53 0.94 8.28 1.39
C ILE A 53 -0.31 7.46 1.07
N TYR A 54 -0.16 6.38 0.31
CA TYR A 54 -1.28 5.49 -0.01
C TYR A 54 -1.90 4.87 1.24
N LEU A 55 -1.09 4.35 2.16
CA LEU A 55 -1.58 3.81 3.44
C LEU A 55 -2.28 4.87 4.29
N ALA A 56 -1.75 6.11 4.31
CA ALA A 56 -2.38 7.22 5.01
C ALA A 56 -3.76 7.54 4.41
N LEU A 57 -3.88 7.64 3.09
CA LEU A 57 -5.16 7.85 2.40
C LEU A 57 -6.14 6.71 2.65
N MET A 58 -5.66 5.46 2.65
CA MET A 58 -6.48 4.30 2.96
C MET A 58 -6.99 4.32 4.41
N TYR A 59 -6.16 4.75 5.37
CA TYR A 59 -6.57 4.94 6.76
C TYR A 59 -7.59 6.07 6.92
N LEU A 60 -7.40 7.20 6.24
CA LEU A 60 -8.40 8.28 6.23
C LEU A 60 -9.73 7.79 5.64
N THR A 61 -9.69 7.00 4.57
CA THR A 61 -10.87 6.39 3.96
C THR A 61 -11.60 5.46 4.95
N LEU A 62 -10.85 4.70 5.75
CA LEU A 62 -11.41 3.84 6.80
C LEU A 62 -12.10 4.68 7.89
N LYS A 63 -11.51 5.81 8.31
CA LYS A 63 -12.08 6.70 9.33
C LYS A 63 -13.25 7.55 8.83
N SER A 64 -13.33 7.82 7.53
CA SER A 64 -14.42 8.62 6.93
C SER A 64 -15.64 7.79 6.55
N GLN A 65 -15.68 6.47 6.84
CA GLN A 65 -16.86 5.66 6.58
C GLN A 65 -17.98 5.95 7.61
N PRO A 66 -19.25 6.12 7.17
CA PRO A 66 -20.40 6.43 8.02
C PRO A 66 -20.85 5.26 8.90
#